data_AF-A0A9X1NQ72-F1
#
_entry.id   AF-A0A9X1NQ72-F1
#
_cell.length_a   1.000
_cell.length_b   1.000
_cell.length_c   1.000
_cell.angle_alpha   90.00
_cell.angle_beta   90.00
_cell.angle_gamma   90.00
#
_symmetry.space_group_name_H-M   'P 1'
#
loop_
_entity.id
_entity.type
_entity.pdbx_description
1 polymer ?
#
loop_
_entity_poly.entity_id
_entity_poly.type
_entity_poly.pdbx_seq_one_letter_code
_entity_poly.pdbx_strand_id
1 'polypeptide(L)'
;MSAIVAPAGVFRPQLAAFGLIGSAAVAFGVFLQGFVIVEPAPHELFVAALIGVWAFCGLRISRSTAPLFTLLMLFMTGGLMSLTVMEDLDVAPMYMAISGFLAITSIFYAAIIEARHERLKLMFRAWVGAGIGTATLGILGYFGAIPGGEAFTRYDRAMGAFQDPNVFGPFLVAPSLFLIHGVLKGRLIDLPLRALGILVMAFGLFLSFSRAAWALYLFSACMLVFIMLLKERTGAFRLKIFVIALGGVILMVTALVVALQIPQVADLFSNRTQLVQDYDGGHLGRFERHRIGFLMSMEKPLGIGPMMFSKIFPEDEHNIWLKTLTSYGWLGFVSYVTLIVWTLSIGFRFMLLERPWQPYMMIAWIVLLGHVGIGNVIDTDHWRHFYLLLGIIWGCGALEYRYSRRSQAQSPYQTTSEGAAA
;
A
#
# COMPACT_ATOMS: atom_id res chain seq x y z
N MET A 1 -33.11 -38.48 12.22
CA MET A 1 -31.75 -38.01 11.89
C MET A 1 -31.45 -36.80 12.75
N SER A 2 -30.68 -36.97 13.82
CA SER A 2 -30.36 -35.90 14.78
C SER A 2 -29.34 -34.94 14.19
N ALA A 3 -29.67 -33.65 14.22
CA ALA A 3 -28.73 -32.57 13.99
C ALA A 3 -27.67 -32.58 15.10
N ILE A 4 -26.42 -32.89 14.74
CA ILE A 4 -25.28 -32.69 15.63
C ILE A 4 -25.04 -31.18 15.68
N VAL A 5 -25.63 -30.52 16.68
CA VAL A 5 -25.27 -29.16 17.07
C VAL A 5 -23.82 -29.21 17.52
N ALA A 6 -22.93 -28.59 16.75
CA ALA A 6 -21.54 -28.39 17.19
C ALA A 6 -21.57 -27.67 18.56
N PRO A 7 -20.82 -28.16 19.57
CA PRO A 7 -20.83 -27.53 20.88
C PRO A 7 -20.38 -26.07 20.74
N ALA A 8 -21.24 -25.15 21.16
CA ALA A 8 -20.88 -23.74 21.27
C ALA A 8 -19.66 -23.64 22.19
N GLY A 9 -18.50 -23.29 21.63
CA GLY A 9 -17.27 -23.18 22.41
C GLY A 9 -17.47 -22.23 23.58
N VAL A 10 -17.02 -22.63 24.77
CA VAL A 10 -17.09 -21.82 25.99
C VAL A 10 -16.50 -20.44 25.70
N PHE A 11 -17.30 -19.38 25.85
CA PHE A 11 -16.84 -18.01 25.68
C PHE A 11 -15.78 -17.71 26.75
N ARG A 12 -14.54 -17.49 26.31
CA ARG A 12 -13.41 -17.15 27.19
C ARG A 12 -13.16 -15.65 27.13
N PRO A 13 -13.69 -14.85 28.08
CA PRO A 13 -13.65 -13.38 28.00
C PRO A 13 -12.23 -12.83 27.96
N GLN A 14 -11.28 -13.48 28.65
CA GLN A 14 -9.86 -13.09 28.65
C GLN A 14 -9.24 -13.19 27.25
N LEU A 15 -9.46 -14.29 26.53
CA LEU A 15 -8.95 -14.46 25.16
C LEU A 15 -9.61 -13.50 24.17
N ALA A 16 -10.89 -13.19 24.38
CA ALA A 16 -11.59 -12.17 23.59
C ALA A 16 -10.99 -10.77 23.82
N ALA A 17 -10.71 -10.42 25.09
CA ALA A 17 -10.07 -9.16 25.47
C ALA A 17 -8.66 -9.04 24.88
N PHE A 18 -7.80 -10.06 25.01
CA PHE A 18 -6.47 -10.06 24.38
C PHE A 18 -6.56 -9.93 22.85
N GLY A 19 -7.53 -10.59 22.21
CA GLY A 19 -7.76 -10.46 20.78
C GLY A 19 -8.21 -9.04 20.36
N LEU A 20 -8.95 -8.34 21.20
CA LEU A 20 -9.38 -6.95 21.01
C LEU A 20 -8.21 -5.98 21.17
N ILE A 21 -7.45 -6.09 22.26
CA ILE A 21 -6.24 -5.30 22.52
C ILE A 21 -5.27 -5.48 21.35
N GLY A 22 -5.03 -6.72 20.92
CA GLY A 22 -4.12 -6.97 19.82
C GLY A 22 -4.61 -6.38 18.49
N SER A 23 -5.92 -6.38 18.23
CA SER A 23 -6.47 -5.75 17.03
C SER A 23 -6.38 -4.21 17.11
N ALA A 24 -6.62 -3.62 18.27
CA ALA A 24 -6.47 -2.19 18.51
C ALA A 24 -5.00 -1.74 18.36
N ALA A 25 -4.04 -2.52 18.88
CA ALA A 25 -2.62 -2.25 18.71
C ALA A 25 -2.20 -2.29 17.23
N VAL A 26 -2.63 -3.31 16.48
CA VAL A 26 -2.41 -3.37 15.02
C VAL A 26 -2.98 -2.14 14.31
N ALA A 27 -4.19 -1.73 14.66
CA ALA A 27 -4.82 -0.56 14.09
C ALA A 27 -4.08 0.73 14.44
N PHE A 28 -3.61 0.86 15.68
CA PHE A 28 -2.79 1.99 16.10
C PHE A 28 -1.47 2.04 15.33
N GLY A 29 -0.82 0.90 15.09
CA GLY A 29 0.34 0.82 14.19
C GLY A 29 0.02 1.34 12.79
N VAL A 30 -1.10 0.89 12.19
CA VAL A 30 -1.57 1.38 10.88
C VAL A 30 -2.02 2.85 10.92
N PHE A 31 -2.32 3.42 12.09
CA PHE A 31 -2.57 4.86 12.22
C PHE A 31 -1.25 5.64 12.22
N LEU A 32 -0.24 5.16 12.96
CA LEU A 32 1.06 5.83 13.11
C LEU A 32 1.86 5.94 11.82
N GLN A 33 1.62 5.06 10.82
CA GLN A 33 2.30 5.12 9.51
C GLN A 33 2.11 6.46 8.77
N GLY A 34 1.11 7.27 9.15
CA GLY A 34 0.85 8.59 8.57
C GLY A 34 1.66 9.74 9.18
N PHE A 35 2.54 9.45 10.14
CA PHE A 35 3.30 10.42 10.94
C PHE A 35 4.79 10.07 10.97
N VAL A 36 5.54 10.66 10.04
CA VAL A 36 6.95 10.44 9.70
C VAL A 36 7.61 11.80 9.50
N ILE A 37 7.80 12.55 10.60
CA ILE A 37 8.53 13.84 10.57
C ILE A 37 10.01 13.59 10.91
N VAL A 38 10.25 12.73 11.90
CA VAL A 38 11.58 12.36 12.39
C VAL A 38 11.74 10.85 12.28
N GLU A 39 12.93 10.38 11.87
CA GLU A 39 13.28 8.97 11.84
C GLU A 39 14.15 8.57 13.05
N PRO A 40 13.93 7.37 13.63
CA PRO A 40 12.88 6.40 13.31
C PRO A 40 11.49 6.93 13.70
N ALA A 41 10.50 6.76 12.83
CA ALA A 41 9.18 7.30 13.08
C ALA A 41 8.46 6.51 14.19
N PRO A 42 7.44 7.09 14.84
CA PRO A 42 6.63 6.39 15.83
C PRO A 42 6.10 5.04 15.35
N HIS A 43 5.81 4.93 14.04
CA HIS A 43 5.44 3.69 13.39
C HIS A 43 6.49 2.58 13.52
N GLU A 44 7.77 2.86 13.20
CA GLU A 44 8.84 1.87 13.22
C GLU A 44 8.99 1.27 14.61
N LEU A 45 9.10 2.13 15.62
CA LEU A 45 9.31 1.70 17.01
C LEU A 45 8.11 0.89 17.53
N PHE A 46 6.89 1.38 17.28
CA PHE A 46 5.68 0.72 17.74
C PHE A 46 5.46 -0.64 17.06
N VAL A 47 5.60 -0.71 15.74
CA VAL A 47 5.38 -1.94 14.98
C VAL A 47 6.50 -2.94 15.21
N ALA A 48 7.76 -2.51 15.38
CA ALA A 48 8.85 -3.42 15.77
C ALA A 48 8.57 -4.09 17.12
N ALA A 49 8.16 -3.32 18.13
CA ALA A 49 7.75 -3.87 19.42
C ALA A 49 6.54 -4.81 19.28
N LEU A 50 5.55 -4.44 18.45
CA LEU A 50 4.38 -5.26 18.18
C LEU A 50 4.73 -6.61 17.55
N ILE A 51 5.64 -6.60 16.58
CA ILE A 51 6.15 -7.82 15.92
C ILE A 51 6.87 -8.70 16.94
N GLY A 52 7.72 -8.11 17.80
CA GLY A 52 8.38 -8.82 18.90
C GLY A 52 7.38 -9.51 19.82
N VAL A 53 6.36 -8.79 20.31
CA VAL A 53 5.29 -9.37 21.16
C VAL A 53 4.57 -10.52 20.45
N TRP A 54 4.22 -10.37 19.17
CA TRP A 54 3.54 -11.43 18.43
C TRP A 54 4.41 -12.65 18.17
N ALA A 55 5.72 -12.48 18.01
CA ALA A 55 6.65 -13.59 17.90
C ALA A 55 6.58 -14.49 19.16
N PHE A 56 6.55 -13.89 20.36
CA PHE A 56 6.38 -14.63 21.62
C PHE A 56 4.97 -15.20 21.81
N CYS A 57 3.93 -14.55 21.26
CA CYS A 57 2.55 -15.07 21.28
C CYS A 57 2.25 -16.14 20.22
N GLY A 58 3.25 -16.55 19.42
CA GLY A 58 3.10 -17.64 18.45
C GLY A 58 2.59 -17.20 17.08
N LEU A 59 3.21 -16.19 16.47
CA LEU A 59 2.98 -15.81 15.07
C LEU A 59 3.22 -17.02 14.15
N ARG A 60 2.21 -17.40 13.36
CA ARG A 60 2.29 -18.54 12.44
C ARG A 60 2.41 -18.06 11.00
N ILE A 61 3.52 -18.41 10.34
CA ILE A 61 3.67 -18.26 8.89
C ILE A 61 3.07 -19.51 8.24
N SER A 62 2.02 -19.33 7.45
CA SER A 62 1.37 -20.45 6.77
C SER A 62 2.12 -20.82 5.50
N ARG A 63 1.89 -22.04 4.99
CA ARG A 63 2.38 -22.45 3.67
C ARG A 63 1.90 -21.53 2.54
N SER A 64 0.75 -20.87 2.74
CA SER A 64 0.18 -19.94 1.75
C SER A 64 0.91 -18.61 1.71
N THR A 65 1.49 -18.16 2.83
CA THR A 65 2.28 -16.92 2.92
C THR A 65 3.80 -17.16 2.84
N ALA A 66 4.24 -18.42 2.85
CA ALA A 66 5.65 -18.79 2.71
C ALA A 66 6.35 -18.22 1.45
N PRO A 67 5.70 -18.08 0.27
CA PRO A 67 6.37 -17.47 -0.88
C PRO A 67 6.67 -15.97 -0.67
N LEU A 68 5.77 -15.21 -0.04
CA LEU A 68 6.02 -13.82 0.35
C LEU A 68 7.26 -13.73 1.26
N PHE A 69 7.31 -14.57 2.30
CA PHE A 69 8.45 -14.66 3.20
C PHE A 69 9.74 -14.96 2.44
N THR A 70 9.73 -16.00 1.60
CA THR A 70 10.92 -16.47 0.88
C THR A 70 11.44 -15.39 -0.06
N LEU A 71 10.57 -14.77 -0.87
CA LEU A 71 10.99 -13.76 -1.84
C LEU A 71 11.50 -12.49 -1.16
N LEU A 72 10.90 -12.07 -0.05
CA LEU A 72 11.40 -10.93 0.73
C LEU A 72 12.73 -11.25 1.42
N MET A 73 12.94 -12.47 1.91
CA MET A 73 14.23 -12.87 2.47
C MET A 73 15.32 -12.98 1.40
N LEU A 74 15.00 -13.47 0.21
CA LEU A 74 15.93 -13.48 -0.93
C LEU A 74 16.24 -12.07 -1.41
N PHE A 75 15.25 -11.19 -1.44
CA PHE A 75 15.43 -9.76 -1.71
C PHE A 75 16.44 -9.14 -0.73
N MET A 76 16.21 -9.33 0.57
CA MET A 76 17.12 -8.87 1.62
C MET A 76 18.51 -9.53 1.54
N THR A 77 18.58 -10.81 1.17
CA THR A 77 19.86 -11.51 0.97
C THR A 77 20.67 -10.86 -0.15
N GLY A 78 20.03 -10.47 -1.25
CA GLY A 78 20.70 -9.69 -2.30
C GLY A 78 21.25 -8.36 -1.79
N GLY A 79 20.48 -7.65 -0.96
CA GLY A 79 20.93 -6.41 -0.30
C GLY A 79 22.09 -6.62 0.67
N LEU A 80 22.08 -7.69 1.46
CA LEU A 80 23.21 -8.03 2.34
C LEU A 80 24.45 -8.43 1.54
N MET A 81 24.29 -9.12 0.41
CA MET A 81 25.38 -9.44 -0.49
C MET A 81 26.01 -8.17 -1.09
N SER A 82 25.21 -7.16 -1.43
CA SER A 82 25.71 -5.90 -1.98
C SER A 82 26.60 -5.12 -0.99
N LEU A 83 26.36 -5.28 0.33
CA LEU A 83 27.23 -4.68 1.35
C LEU A 83 28.65 -5.27 1.34
N THR A 84 28.84 -6.51 0.88
CA THR A 84 30.15 -7.17 0.90
C THR A 84 31.11 -6.64 -0.18
N VAL A 85 30.59 -5.90 -1.15
CA VAL A 85 31.35 -5.30 -2.26
C VAL A 85 31.49 -3.78 -2.13
N MET A 86 31.04 -3.19 -1.01
CA MET A 86 31.21 -1.77 -0.72
C MET A 86 32.55 -1.53 -0.04
N GLU A 87 33.27 -0.48 -0.47
CA GLU A 87 34.50 -0.04 0.19
C GLU A 87 34.22 0.66 1.53
N ASP A 88 33.16 1.47 1.56
CA ASP A 88 32.67 2.15 2.75
C ASP A 88 31.17 1.86 2.92
N LEU A 89 30.80 1.38 4.11
CA LEU A 89 29.43 1.03 4.45
C LEU A 89 28.58 2.27 4.74
N ASP A 90 29.14 3.35 5.29
CA ASP A 90 28.42 4.60 5.59
C ASP A 90 26.97 4.39 6.09
N VAL A 91 25.96 4.86 5.36
CA VAL A 91 24.52 4.72 5.69
C VAL A 91 23.89 3.38 5.29
N ALA A 92 24.62 2.52 4.57
CA ALA A 92 24.11 1.28 3.98
C ALA A 92 23.56 0.26 4.99
N PRO A 93 24.17 0.04 6.16
CA PRO A 93 23.61 -0.86 7.18
C PRO A 93 22.25 -0.40 7.69
N MET A 94 22.06 0.92 7.87
CA MET A 94 20.77 1.49 8.30
C MET A 94 19.72 1.32 7.20
N TYR A 95 20.08 1.58 5.94
CA TYR A 95 19.21 1.34 4.79
C TYR A 95 18.71 -0.12 4.75
N MET A 96 19.62 -1.08 4.95
CA MET A 96 19.26 -2.50 4.99
C MET A 96 18.44 -2.87 6.23
N ALA A 97 18.68 -2.24 7.38
CA ALA A 97 17.87 -2.44 8.58
C ALA A 97 16.42 -1.97 8.37
N ILE A 98 16.21 -0.80 7.74
CA ILE A 98 14.88 -0.29 7.43
C ILE A 98 14.19 -1.18 6.39
N SER A 99 14.91 -1.60 5.33
CA SER A 99 14.41 -2.54 4.33
C SER A 99 13.98 -3.88 4.96
N GLY A 100 14.80 -4.41 5.85
CA GLY A 100 14.50 -5.63 6.59
C GLY A 100 13.28 -5.48 7.51
N PHE A 101 13.16 -4.35 8.21
CA PHE A 101 11.98 -4.03 9.00
C PHE A 101 10.71 -3.99 8.15
N LEU A 102 10.74 -3.35 6.98
CA LEU A 102 9.61 -3.28 6.05
C LEU A 102 9.22 -4.65 5.50
N ALA A 103 10.21 -5.48 5.13
CA ALA A 103 10.00 -6.86 4.71
C ALA A 103 9.30 -7.68 5.81
N ILE A 104 9.82 -7.65 7.03
CA ILE A 104 9.23 -8.35 8.19
C ILE A 104 7.83 -7.83 8.48
N THR A 105 7.59 -6.53 8.34
CA THR A 105 6.28 -5.90 8.54
C THR A 105 5.24 -6.43 7.54
N SER A 106 5.62 -6.63 6.28
CA SER A 106 4.73 -7.25 5.28
C SER A 106 4.32 -8.67 5.67
N ILE A 107 5.29 -9.50 6.10
CA ILE A 107 5.07 -10.87 6.56
C ILE A 107 4.16 -10.89 7.79
N PHE A 108 4.41 -9.99 8.74
CA PHE A 108 3.60 -9.82 9.94
C PHE A 108 2.15 -9.51 9.59
N TYR A 109 1.90 -8.51 8.72
CA TYR A 109 0.55 -8.16 8.31
C TYR A 109 -0.17 -9.33 7.61
N ALA A 110 0.50 -10.05 6.71
CA ALA A 110 -0.07 -11.22 6.05
C ALA A 110 -0.51 -12.29 7.07
N ALA A 111 0.35 -12.61 8.04
CA ALA A 111 0.08 -13.62 9.06
C ALA A 111 -1.09 -13.21 9.99
N ILE A 112 -1.14 -11.96 10.46
CA ILE A 112 -2.23 -11.53 11.34
C ILE A 112 -3.57 -11.39 10.62
N ILE A 113 -3.56 -11.03 9.33
CA ILE A 113 -4.77 -10.95 8.50
C ILE A 113 -5.31 -12.36 8.27
N GLU A 114 -4.45 -13.32 7.93
CA GLU A 114 -4.83 -14.71 7.79
C GLU A 114 -5.43 -15.26 9.10
N ALA A 115 -4.84 -14.92 10.25
CA ALA A 115 -5.34 -15.35 11.55
C ALA A 115 -6.75 -14.80 11.86
N ARG A 116 -7.05 -13.54 11.49
CA ARG A 116 -8.32 -12.88 11.77
C ARG A 116 -8.63 -11.78 10.76
N HIS A 117 -9.53 -12.04 9.81
CA HIS A 117 -9.84 -11.13 8.72
C HIS A 117 -10.55 -9.83 9.17
N GLU A 118 -11.21 -9.85 10.33
CA GLU A 118 -11.89 -8.68 10.90
C GLU A 118 -10.93 -7.52 11.18
N ARG A 119 -9.63 -7.82 11.34
CA ARG A 119 -8.58 -6.80 11.49
C ARG A 119 -8.50 -5.86 10.30
N LEU A 120 -8.77 -6.34 9.08
CA LEU A 120 -8.76 -5.51 7.87
C LEU A 120 -9.67 -4.28 7.99
N LYS A 121 -10.88 -4.47 8.54
CA LYS A 121 -11.82 -3.37 8.74
C LYS A 121 -11.27 -2.30 9.67
N LEU A 122 -10.60 -2.72 10.73
CA LEU A 122 -10.02 -1.82 11.72
C LEU A 122 -8.76 -1.12 11.17
N MET A 123 -7.90 -1.87 10.47
CA MET A 123 -6.71 -1.34 9.80
C MET A 123 -7.08 -0.25 8.79
N PHE A 124 -8.06 -0.48 7.91
CA PHE A 124 -8.49 0.53 6.94
C PHE A 124 -9.16 1.74 7.58
N ARG A 125 -9.90 1.58 8.69
CA ARG A 125 -10.44 2.70 9.46
C ARG A 125 -9.32 3.55 10.09
N ALA A 126 -8.31 2.89 10.66
CA ALA A 126 -7.14 3.57 11.19
C ALA A 126 -6.35 4.30 10.09
N TRP A 127 -6.20 3.67 8.92
CA TRP A 127 -5.57 4.29 7.75
C TRP A 127 -6.35 5.52 7.27
N VAL A 128 -7.69 5.49 7.27
CA VAL A 128 -8.51 6.69 7.00
C VAL A 128 -8.24 7.78 8.03
N GLY A 129 -8.20 7.44 9.32
CA GLY A 129 -7.88 8.40 10.38
C GLY A 129 -6.51 9.06 10.18
N ALA A 130 -5.49 8.25 9.84
CA ALA A 130 -4.15 8.73 9.53
C ALA A 130 -4.14 9.63 8.29
N GLY A 131 -4.84 9.22 7.22
CA GLY A 131 -4.94 9.97 5.98
C GLY A 131 -5.62 11.33 6.16
N ILE A 132 -6.73 11.38 6.91
CA ILE A 132 -7.40 12.65 7.24
C ILE A 132 -6.49 13.52 8.10
N GLY A 133 -5.86 12.97 9.14
CA GLY A 133 -4.97 13.72 10.03
C GLY A 133 -3.80 14.34 9.28
N THR A 134 -3.05 13.53 8.54
CA THR A 134 -1.86 13.99 7.80
C THR A 134 -2.21 14.91 6.63
N ALA A 135 -3.33 14.68 5.94
CA ALA A 135 -3.81 15.60 4.90
C ALA A 135 -4.24 16.95 5.48
N THR A 136 -4.91 16.96 6.63
CA THR A 136 -5.28 18.20 7.33
C THR A 136 -4.05 19.00 7.73
N LEU A 137 -3.03 18.34 8.30
CA LEU A 137 -1.74 18.98 8.62
C LEU A 137 -1.09 19.58 7.37
N GLY A 138 -1.08 18.85 6.25
CA GLY A 138 -0.52 19.34 4.98
C GLY A 138 -1.28 20.54 4.43
N ILE A 139 -2.62 20.54 4.49
CA ILE A 139 -3.46 21.66 4.04
C ILE A 139 -3.20 22.89 4.92
N LEU A 140 -3.25 22.73 6.25
CA LEU A 140 -3.05 23.84 7.18
C LEU A 140 -1.62 24.42 7.09
N GLY A 141 -0.62 23.55 6.92
CA GLY A 141 0.77 23.97 6.70
C GLY A 141 0.94 24.74 5.38
N TYR A 142 0.37 24.24 4.29
CA TYR A 142 0.45 24.88 2.96
C TYR A 142 -0.09 26.31 2.96
N PHE A 143 -1.21 26.55 3.65
CA PHE A 143 -1.82 27.88 3.74
C PHE A 143 -1.28 28.75 4.88
N GLY A 144 -0.28 28.29 5.64
CA GLY A 144 0.22 29.02 6.81
C GLY A 144 -0.84 29.26 7.89
N ALA A 145 -1.86 28.39 7.97
CA ALA A 145 -3.02 28.57 8.85
C ALA A 145 -2.74 28.23 10.32
N ILE A 146 -1.59 27.63 10.62
CA ILE A 146 -1.16 27.24 11.97
C ILE A 146 0.30 27.67 12.23
N PRO A 147 0.66 28.04 13.47
CA PRO A 147 2.06 28.26 13.84
C PRO A 147 2.90 26.99 13.62
N GLY A 148 4.11 27.14 13.04
CA GLY A 148 4.98 26.00 12.72
C GLY A 148 4.53 25.18 11.51
N GLY A 149 3.59 25.71 10.70
CA GLY A 149 3.02 25.03 9.54
C GLY A 149 4.04 24.64 8.47
N GLU A 150 5.19 25.32 8.43
CA GLU A 150 6.31 25.01 7.53
C GLU A 150 6.81 23.56 7.68
N ALA A 151 6.66 22.97 8.88
CA ALA A 151 7.04 21.58 9.14
C ALA A 151 6.21 20.55 8.33
N PHE A 152 5.06 20.95 7.78
CA PHE A 152 4.18 20.09 6.98
C PHE A 152 4.27 20.38 5.47
N THR A 153 5.27 21.17 5.07
CA THR A 153 5.52 21.57 3.70
C THR A 153 6.97 21.34 3.30
N ARG A 154 7.21 21.09 2.02
CA ARG A 154 8.57 21.01 1.46
C ARG A 154 8.55 21.45 0.01
N TYR A 155 9.46 22.36 -0.37
CA TYR A 155 9.50 22.98 -1.70
C TYR A 155 8.15 23.62 -2.08
N ASP A 156 7.52 24.33 -1.14
CA ASP A 156 6.19 24.94 -1.29
C ASP A 156 5.06 23.93 -1.60
N ARG A 157 5.26 22.65 -1.31
CA ARG A 157 4.27 21.58 -1.53
C ARG A 157 3.83 21.01 -0.19
N ALA A 158 2.54 20.66 -0.07
CA ALA A 158 2.05 19.96 1.10
C ALA A 158 2.69 18.56 1.19
N MET A 159 3.27 18.23 2.34
CA MET A 159 3.74 16.87 2.65
C MET A 159 3.07 16.26 3.87
N GLY A 160 2.24 17.03 4.59
CA GLY A 160 1.64 16.55 5.83
C GLY A 160 2.71 16.13 6.83
N ALA A 161 2.41 15.15 7.68
CA ALA A 161 3.39 14.56 8.58
C ALA A 161 4.25 13.50 7.86
N PHE A 162 4.81 13.81 6.69
CA PHE A 162 5.81 13.00 5.99
C PHE A 162 7.05 13.86 5.70
N GLN A 163 8.12 13.25 5.19
CA GLN A 163 9.33 13.98 4.79
C GLN A 163 9.38 14.35 3.30
N ASP A 164 8.52 13.73 2.48
CA ASP A 164 8.46 13.96 1.04
C ASP A 164 7.00 13.99 0.54
N PRO A 165 6.56 15.06 -0.16
CA PRO A 165 5.27 15.13 -0.84
C PRO A 165 4.98 13.94 -1.77
N ASN A 166 6.02 13.34 -2.38
CA ASN A 166 5.90 12.21 -3.30
C ASN A 166 5.57 10.88 -2.59
N VAL A 167 5.78 10.79 -1.27
CA VAL A 167 5.36 9.66 -0.44
C VAL A 167 3.99 9.94 0.20
N PHE A 168 3.78 11.18 0.64
CA PHE A 168 2.52 11.66 1.22
C PHE A 168 1.33 11.52 0.27
N GLY A 169 1.46 11.95 -0.99
CA GLY A 169 0.37 11.87 -1.97
C GLY A 169 -0.13 10.42 -2.16
N PRO A 170 0.72 9.48 -2.58
CA PRO A 170 0.34 8.07 -2.80
C PRO A 170 -0.22 7.37 -1.56
N PHE A 171 0.26 7.75 -0.36
CA PHE A 171 -0.24 7.23 0.91
C PHE A 171 -1.76 7.44 1.09
N LEU A 172 -2.31 8.56 0.59
CA LEU A 172 -3.72 8.95 0.73
C LEU A 172 -4.66 8.17 -0.19
N VAL A 173 -4.14 7.40 -1.17
CA VAL A 173 -4.96 6.76 -2.20
C VAL A 173 -5.76 5.58 -1.65
N ALA A 174 -5.13 4.62 -0.96
CA ALA A 174 -5.81 3.47 -0.37
C ALA A 174 -6.93 3.84 0.62
N PRO A 175 -6.73 4.75 1.61
CA PRO A 175 -7.81 5.15 2.51
C PRO A 175 -8.92 5.91 1.78
N SER A 176 -8.60 6.69 0.75
CA SER A 176 -9.62 7.35 -0.10
C SER A 176 -10.48 6.34 -0.84
N LEU A 177 -9.88 5.31 -1.46
CA LEU A 177 -10.62 4.25 -2.14
C LEU A 177 -11.51 3.45 -1.19
N PHE A 178 -11.09 3.28 0.07
CA PHE A 178 -11.93 2.65 1.08
C PHE A 178 -13.19 3.46 1.38
N LEU A 179 -13.07 4.79 1.46
CA LEU A 179 -14.23 5.67 1.57
C LEU A 179 -15.08 5.65 0.29
N ILE A 180 -14.47 5.73 -0.90
CA ILE A 180 -15.18 5.68 -2.20
C ILE A 180 -15.97 4.38 -2.33
N HIS A 181 -15.33 3.21 -2.11
CA HIS A 181 -16.02 1.92 -2.09
C HIS A 181 -17.18 1.92 -1.09
N GLY A 182 -16.97 2.52 0.08
CA GLY A 182 -18.01 2.76 1.07
C GLY A 182 -19.19 3.54 0.48
N VAL A 183 -18.97 4.70 -0.14
CA VAL A 183 -20.03 5.53 -0.74
C VAL A 183 -20.81 4.74 -1.81
N LEU A 184 -20.10 4.00 -2.66
CA LEU A 184 -20.73 3.23 -3.75
C LEU A 184 -21.62 2.08 -3.21
N LYS A 185 -21.13 1.31 -2.25
CA LYS A 185 -21.85 0.13 -1.72
C LYS A 185 -22.78 0.43 -0.53
N GLY A 186 -22.51 1.51 0.20
CA GLY A 186 -23.16 1.83 1.46
C GLY A 186 -24.50 2.58 1.34
N ARG A 187 -25.00 3.01 2.51
CA ARG A 187 -26.21 3.79 2.66
C ARG A 187 -25.94 5.27 2.34
N LEU A 188 -26.93 5.96 1.79
CA LEU A 188 -26.83 7.39 1.45
C LEU A 188 -26.62 8.28 2.70
N ILE A 189 -27.11 7.87 3.87
CA ILE A 189 -26.90 8.63 5.12
C ILE A 189 -25.43 8.71 5.55
N ASP A 190 -24.62 7.73 5.15
CA ASP A 190 -23.18 7.71 5.47
C ASP A 190 -22.37 8.55 4.45
N LEU A 191 -23.01 9.10 3.41
CA LEU A 191 -22.35 9.81 2.31
C LEU A 191 -21.67 11.11 2.75
N PRO A 192 -22.28 12.02 3.53
CA PRO A 192 -21.66 13.31 3.85
C PRO A 192 -20.31 13.18 4.56
N LEU A 193 -20.23 12.30 5.57
CA LEU A 193 -19.00 12.09 6.33
C LEU A 193 -17.90 11.45 5.47
N ARG A 194 -18.26 10.50 4.59
CA ARG A 194 -17.30 9.88 3.66
C ARG A 194 -16.84 10.86 2.60
N ALA A 195 -17.76 11.65 2.05
CA ALA A 195 -17.45 12.68 1.06
C ALA A 195 -16.49 13.73 1.66
N LEU A 196 -16.74 14.18 2.90
CA LEU A 196 -15.82 15.09 3.59
C LEU A 196 -14.41 14.49 3.74
N GLY A 197 -14.31 13.24 4.20
CA GLY A 197 -13.01 12.56 4.31
C GLY A 197 -12.29 12.41 2.97
N ILE A 198 -13.04 12.08 1.89
CA ILE A 198 -12.51 12.02 0.53
C ILE A 198 -12.00 13.38 0.08
N LEU A 199 -12.76 14.46 0.31
CA LEU A 199 -12.38 15.82 -0.08
C LEU A 199 -11.12 16.29 0.63
N VAL A 200 -11.02 16.07 1.94
CA VAL A 200 -9.82 16.44 2.72
C VAL A 200 -8.59 15.71 2.18
N MET A 201 -8.68 14.40 1.97
CA MET A 201 -7.54 13.62 1.45
C MET A 201 -7.22 13.96 0.00
N ALA A 202 -8.22 14.16 -0.86
CA ALA A 202 -8.00 14.52 -2.25
C ALA A 202 -7.40 15.92 -2.39
N PHE A 203 -7.82 16.88 -1.56
CA PHE A 203 -7.26 18.23 -1.56
C PHE A 203 -5.82 18.24 -1.01
N GLY A 204 -5.55 17.53 0.08
CA GLY A 204 -4.17 17.35 0.57
C GLY A 204 -3.27 16.69 -0.48
N LEU A 205 -3.74 15.63 -1.13
CA LEU A 205 -3.05 14.98 -2.24
C LEU A 205 -2.82 15.94 -3.41
N PHE A 206 -3.80 16.78 -3.74
CA PHE A 206 -3.67 17.78 -4.80
C PHE A 206 -2.56 18.79 -4.47
N LEU A 207 -2.58 19.38 -3.26
CA LEU A 207 -1.55 20.31 -2.77
C LEU A 207 -0.17 19.68 -2.59
N SER A 208 -0.04 18.36 -2.67
CA SER A 208 1.27 17.71 -2.74
C SER A 208 2.00 17.96 -4.07
N PHE A 209 1.32 18.42 -5.12
CA PHE A 209 1.87 18.63 -6.47
C PHE A 209 2.74 17.47 -6.99
N SER A 210 2.40 16.25 -6.59
CA SER A 210 2.99 15.01 -7.11
C SER A 210 2.17 14.53 -8.30
N ARG A 211 2.70 14.74 -9.52
CA ARG A 211 2.10 14.24 -10.77
C ARG A 211 1.77 12.75 -10.69
N ALA A 212 2.70 11.97 -10.14
CA ALA A 212 2.55 10.53 -9.93
C ALA A 212 1.39 10.21 -8.97
N ALA A 213 1.24 10.96 -7.87
CA ALA A 213 0.13 10.79 -6.94
C ALA A 213 -1.23 11.14 -7.55
N TRP A 214 -1.30 12.21 -8.36
CA TRP A 214 -2.51 12.60 -9.08
C TRP A 214 -2.94 11.50 -10.06
N ALA A 215 -1.99 11.01 -10.88
CA ALA A 215 -2.23 9.92 -11.82
C ALA A 215 -2.66 8.64 -11.10
N LEU A 216 -2.01 8.29 -9.98
CA LEU A 216 -2.35 7.13 -9.17
C LEU A 216 -3.77 7.22 -8.59
N TYR A 217 -4.14 8.39 -8.05
CA TYR A 217 -5.47 8.60 -7.49
C TYR A 217 -6.55 8.44 -8.56
N LEU A 218 -6.37 9.11 -9.71
CA LEU A 218 -7.29 9.03 -10.85
C LEU A 218 -7.41 7.60 -11.36
N PHE A 219 -6.28 6.95 -11.66
CA PHE A 219 -6.23 5.55 -12.10
C PHE A 219 -6.97 4.65 -11.12
N SER A 220 -6.66 4.76 -9.82
CA SER A 220 -7.21 3.86 -8.82
C SER A 220 -8.70 4.08 -8.60
N ALA A 221 -9.18 5.33 -8.63
CA ALA A 221 -10.60 5.64 -8.51
C ALA A 221 -11.39 5.12 -9.72
N CYS A 222 -10.87 5.34 -10.94
CA CYS A 222 -11.46 4.81 -12.17
C CYS A 222 -11.47 3.27 -12.17
N MET A 223 -10.36 2.64 -11.79
CA MET A 223 -10.24 1.18 -11.76
C MET A 223 -11.17 0.55 -10.71
N LEU A 224 -11.35 1.20 -9.56
CA LEU A 224 -12.33 0.76 -8.55
C LEU A 224 -13.76 0.81 -9.10
N VAL A 225 -14.15 1.93 -9.71
CA VAL A 225 -15.48 2.08 -10.32
C VAL A 225 -15.68 1.04 -11.43
N PHE A 226 -14.68 0.85 -12.30
CA PHE A 226 -14.70 -0.14 -13.37
C PHE A 226 -14.90 -1.56 -12.84
N ILE A 227 -14.10 -2.00 -11.86
CA ILE A 227 -14.24 -3.32 -11.24
C ILE A 227 -15.61 -3.49 -10.58
N MET A 228 -16.12 -2.46 -9.90
CA MET A 228 -17.46 -2.52 -9.28
C MET A 228 -18.58 -2.64 -10.33
N LEU A 229 -18.48 -1.96 -11.48
CA LEU A 229 -19.43 -2.08 -12.58
C LEU A 229 -19.39 -3.47 -13.23
N LEU A 230 -18.21 -4.08 -13.36
CA LEU A 230 -18.06 -5.45 -13.86
C LEU A 230 -18.72 -6.49 -12.94
N LYS A 231 -18.58 -6.29 -11.62
CA LYS A 231 -19.08 -7.23 -10.63
C LYS A 231 -20.61 -7.22 -10.53
N GLU A 232 -21.21 -6.04 -10.58
CA GLU A 232 -22.62 -5.84 -10.25
C GLU A 232 -23.51 -6.06 -11.48
N ARG A 233 -24.54 -6.91 -11.34
CA ARG A 233 -25.36 -7.36 -12.47
C ARG A 233 -26.67 -6.57 -12.65
N THR A 234 -27.11 -5.82 -11.64
CA THR A 234 -28.40 -5.10 -11.71
C THR A 234 -28.23 -3.69 -12.30
N GLY A 235 -29.12 -3.32 -13.22
CA GLY A 235 -29.10 -2.00 -13.87
C GLY A 235 -29.24 -0.85 -12.87
N ALA A 236 -30.10 -1.01 -11.86
CA ALA A 236 -30.27 -0.01 -10.80
C ALA A 236 -28.98 0.24 -10.00
N PHE A 237 -28.20 -0.81 -9.70
CA PHE A 237 -26.94 -0.65 -8.97
C PHE A 237 -25.86 -0.01 -9.85
N ARG A 238 -25.80 -0.38 -11.14
CA ARG A 238 -24.91 0.27 -12.12
C ARG A 238 -25.25 1.75 -12.29
N LEU A 239 -26.53 2.10 -12.38
CA LEU A 239 -26.98 3.49 -12.44
C LEU A 239 -26.61 4.25 -11.17
N LYS A 240 -26.81 3.65 -9.98
CA LYS A 240 -26.38 4.24 -8.70
C LYS A 240 -24.88 4.52 -8.69
N ILE A 241 -24.05 3.55 -9.06
CA ILE A 241 -22.59 3.71 -9.16
C ILE A 241 -22.28 4.86 -10.12
N PHE A 242 -22.89 4.86 -11.31
CA PHE A 242 -22.66 5.86 -12.34
C PHE A 242 -23.00 7.28 -11.86
N VAL A 243 -24.17 7.48 -11.27
CA VAL A 243 -24.62 8.79 -10.75
C VAL A 243 -23.71 9.28 -9.62
N ILE A 244 -23.36 8.41 -8.67
CA ILE A 244 -22.46 8.77 -7.57
C ILE A 244 -21.05 9.08 -8.09
N ALA A 245 -20.53 8.29 -9.02
CA ALA A 245 -19.22 8.52 -9.62
C ALA A 245 -19.19 9.84 -10.41
N LEU A 246 -20.22 10.11 -11.22
CA LEU A 246 -20.36 11.37 -11.96
C LEU A 246 -20.45 12.58 -11.00
N GLY A 247 -21.28 12.49 -9.96
CA GLY A 247 -21.36 13.53 -8.93
C GLY A 247 -20.03 13.75 -8.21
N GLY A 248 -19.29 12.67 -7.92
CA GLY A 248 -17.94 12.76 -7.36
C GLY A 248 -16.94 13.45 -8.28
N VAL A 249 -16.99 13.17 -9.59
CA VAL A 249 -16.16 13.86 -10.60
C VAL A 249 -16.51 15.35 -10.66
N ILE A 250 -17.79 15.71 -10.75
CA ILE A 250 -18.24 17.11 -10.75
C ILE A 250 -17.75 17.85 -9.51
N LEU A 251 -17.89 17.23 -8.34
CA LEU A 251 -17.44 17.79 -7.07
C LEU A 251 -15.92 17.99 -7.04
N MET A 252 -15.14 17.01 -7.54
CA MET A 252 -13.68 17.10 -7.60
C MET A 252 -13.21 18.20 -8.56
N VAL A 253 -13.82 18.29 -9.75
CA VAL A 253 -13.54 19.34 -10.73
C VAL A 253 -13.90 20.71 -10.17
N THR A 254 -15.04 20.84 -9.49
CA THR A 254 -15.44 22.09 -8.84
C THR A 254 -14.43 22.51 -7.78
N ALA A 255 -14.01 21.58 -6.90
CA ALA A 255 -13.00 21.85 -5.88
C ALA A 255 -11.66 22.26 -6.50
N LEU A 256 -11.25 21.63 -7.61
CA LEU A 256 -10.05 21.99 -8.34
C LEU A 256 -10.14 23.40 -8.96
N VAL A 257 -11.25 23.73 -9.61
CA VAL A 257 -11.47 25.07 -10.20
C VAL A 257 -11.40 26.15 -9.12
N VAL A 258 -12.01 25.90 -7.95
CA VAL A 258 -11.93 26.81 -6.80
C VAL A 258 -10.49 26.94 -6.30
N ALA A 259 -9.76 25.83 -6.16
CA ALA A 259 -8.37 25.85 -5.72
C ALA A 259 -7.47 26.65 -6.69
N LEU A 260 -7.70 26.53 -7.99
CA LEU A 260 -6.96 27.26 -9.04
C LEU A 260 -7.29 28.77 -9.08
N GLN A 261 -8.28 29.25 -8.32
CA GLN A 261 -8.48 30.70 -8.13
C GLN A 261 -7.44 31.31 -7.20
N ILE A 262 -6.64 30.50 -6.50
CA ILE A 262 -5.57 30.95 -5.61
C ILE A 262 -4.27 31.07 -6.43
N PRO A 263 -3.67 32.26 -6.58
CA PRO A 263 -2.48 32.47 -7.43
C PRO A 263 -1.33 31.50 -7.12
N GLN A 264 -1.00 31.33 -5.83
CA GLN A 264 0.04 30.39 -5.38
C GLN A 264 -0.19 28.96 -5.87
N VAL A 265 -1.46 28.49 -5.88
CA VAL A 265 -1.82 27.15 -6.36
C VAL A 265 -1.72 27.07 -7.88
N ALA A 266 -2.18 28.11 -8.58
CA ALA A 266 -2.14 28.18 -10.04
C ALA A 266 -0.72 28.23 -10.60
N ASP A 267 0.18 28.98 -9.96
CA ASP A 267 1.59 29.11 -10.37
C ASP A 267 2.33 27.78 -10.22
N LEU A 268 2.19 27.12 -9.06
CA LEU A 268 2.76 25.79 -8.83
C LEU A 268 2.15 24.73 -9.77
N PHE A 269 0.83 24.78 -10.02
CA PHE A 269 0.17 23.88 -10.96
C PHE A 269 0.74 24.05 -12.38
N SER A 270 0.93 25.28 -12.83
CA SER A 270 1.47 25.59 -14.17
C SER A 270 2.91 25.10 -14.33
N ASN A 271 3.75 25.29 -13.32
CA ASN A 271 5.14 24.80 -13.33
C ASN A 271 5.23 23.27 -13.36
N ARG A 272 4.27 22.58 -12.75
CA ARG A 272 4.28 21.12 -12.58
C ARG A 272 3.56 20.35 -13.69
N THR A 273 2.84 21.01 -14.59
CA THR A 273 2.14 20.37 -15.71
C THR A 273 3.00 20.18 -16.96
N GLN A 274 4.21 20.73 -16.99
CA GLN A 274 5.14 20.51 -18.11
C GLN A 274 5.52 19.03 -18.25
N LEU A 275 5.49 18.53 -19.49
CA LEU A 275 5.61 17.09 -19.81
C LEU A 275 7.01 16.54 -19.48
N VAL A 276 8.06 17.30 -19.79
CA VAL A 276 9.47 16.99 -19.50
C VAL A 276 10.02 18.13 -18.66
N GLN A 277 10.72 17.79 -17.59
CA GLN A 277 11.43 18.77 -16.76
C GLN A 277 12.90 18.78 -17.17
N ASP A 278 13.62 19.88 -16.93
CA ASP A 278 15.00 20.04 -17.41
C ASP A 278 15.96 18.97 -16.88
N TYR A 279 15.69 18.43 -15.68
CA TYR A 279 16.47 17.34 -15.06
C TYR A 279 16.19 15.95 -15.69
N ASP A 280 15.10 15.78 -16.44
CA ASP A 280 14.75 14.51 -17.07
C ASP A 280 15.55 14.26 -18.37
N GLY A 281 15.72 15.29 -19.21
CA GLY A 281 16.23 15.17 -20.59
C GLY A 281 17.63 15.71 -20.87
N GLY A 282 18.28 16.38 -19.91
CA GLY A 282 19.62 16.96 -20.10
C GLY A 282 20.76 15.93 -20.24
N HIS A 283 21.98 16.40 -20.52
CA HIS A 283 23.19 15.56 -20.46
C HIS A 283 23.37 15.00 -19.03
N LEU A 284 23.55 13.69 -18.90
CA LEU A 284 23.47 12.97 -17.62
C LEU A 284 22.15 13.21 -16.86
N GLY A 285 21.07 13.55 -17.57
CA GLY A 285 19.70 13.58 -17.06
C GLY A 285 19.20 12.19 -16.71
N ARG A 286 17.99 12.12 -16.13
CA ARG A 286 17.40 10.90 -15.58
C ARG A 286 17.48 9.69 -16.51
N PHE A 287 17.07 9.83 -17.77
CA PHE A 287 17.00 8.69 -18.70
C PHE A 287 18.37 8.12 -19.07
N GLU A 288 19.38 8.98 -19.24
CA GLU A 288 20.74 8.52 -19.53
C GLU A 288 21.34 7.81 -18.32
N ARG A 289 21.10 8.34 -17.10
CA ARG A 289 21.52 7.68 -15.86
C ARG A 289 20.84 6.32 -15.68
N HIS A 290 19.58 6.17 -16.10
CA HIS A 290 18.90 4.87 -16.05
C HIS A 290 19.62 3.84 -16.91
N ARG A 291 20.01 4.22 -18.13
CA ARG A 291 20.76 3.38 -19.05
C ARG A 291 22.14 3.01 -18.50
N ILE A 292 22.89 3.99 -17.99
CA ILE A 292 24.23 3.76 -17.42
C ILE A 292 24.13 2.83 -16.21
N GLY A 293 23.17 3.07 -15.32
CA GLY A 293 22.96 2.21 -14.15
C GLY A 293 22.61 0.77 -14.51
N PHE A 294 21.82 0.56 -15.57
CA PHE A 294 21.52 -0.78 -16.06
C PHE A 294 22.77 -1.48 -16.62
N LEU A 295 23.61 -0.77 -17.39
CA LEU A 295 24.86 -1.34 -17.88
C LEU A 295 25.81 -1.69 -16.71
N MET A 296 25.89 -0.79 -15.71
CA MET A 296 26.69 -1.01 -14.51
C MET A 296 26.25 -2.26 -13.73
N SER A 297 24.95 -2.57 -13.68
CA SER A 297 24.46 -3.79 -13.01
C SER A 297 24.79 -5.08 -13.76
N MET A 298 25.12 -5.01 -15.06
CA MET A 298 25.67 -6.16 -15.79
C MET A 298 27.11 -6.47 -15.33
N GLU A 299 27.89 -5.41 -15.08
CA GLU A 299 29.29 -5.53 -14.64
C GLU A 299 29.41 -5.84 -13.14
N LYS A 300 28.44 -5.38 -12.35
CA LYS A 300 28.41 -5.54 -10.89
C LYS A 300 27.20 -6.37 -10.47
N PRO A 301 27.27 -7.70 -10.56
CA PRO A 301 26.08 -8.54 -10.39
C PRO A 301 25.52 -8.58 -8.96
N LEU A 302 26.34 -8.28 -7.96
CA LEU A 302 25.91 -8.11 -6.56
C LEU A 302 25.39 -6.69 -6.26
N GLY A 303 25.37 -5.81 -7.26
CA GLY A 303 25.06 -4.38 -7.09
C GLY A 303 26.28 -3.55 -6.70
N ILE A 304 26.04 -2.26 -6.47
CA ILE A 304 27.01 -1.28 -5.98
C ILE A 304 26.81 -0.95 -4.50
N GLY A 305 25.75 -1.46 -3.88
CA GLY A 305 25.34 -1.10 -2.54
C GLY A 305 24.31 0.03 -2.51
N PRO A 306 23.47 0.07 -1.45
CA PRO A 306 22.44 1.11 -1.32
C PRO A 306 23.07 2.50 -1.18
N MET A 307 22.39 3.50 -1.74
CA MET A 307 22.79 4.92 -1.72
C MET A 307 24.12 5.24 -2.41
N MET A 308 24.79 4.27 -3.05
CA MET A 308 26.04 4.52 -3.78
C MET A 308 25.79 5.21 -5.13
N PHE A 309 24.62 5.03 -5.73
CA PHE A 309 24.30 5.64 -7.02
C PHE A 309 24.34 7.17 -6.97
N SER A 310 23.77 7.80 -5.93
CA SER A 310 23.82 9.26 -5.72
C SER A 310 25.19 9.78 -5.26
N LYS A 311 26.13 8.91 -4.92
CA LYS A 311 27.54 9.30 -4.72
C LYS A 311 28.31 9.33 -6.04
N ILE A 312 27.86 8.56 -7.05
CA ILE A 312 28.47 8.47 -8.38
C ILE A 312 27.85 9.50 -9.33
N PHE A 313 26.54 9.72 -9.22
CA PHE A 313 25.78 10.63 -10.08
C PHE A 313 25.09 11.74 -9.27
N PRO A 314 24.77 12.90 -9.87
CA PRO A 314 24.15 14.02 -9.15
C PRO A 314 22.77 13.75 -8.52
N GLU A 315 22.06 12.71 -8.97
CA GLU A 315 20.71 12.37 -8.53
C GLU A 315 20.55 10.85 -8.38
N ASP A 316 19.61 10.41 -7.55
CA ASP A 316 19.27 9.01 -7.35
C ASP A 316 18.68 8.32 -8.59
N GLU A 317 18.52 7.00 -8.52
CA GLU A 317 17.94 6.20 -9.60
C GLU A 317 16.52 6.63 -9.95
N HIS A 318 15.74 7.12 -8.97
CA HIS A 318 14.35 7.54 -9.14
C HIS A 318 13.47 6.52 -9.88
N ASN A 319 13.73 5.22 -9.76
CA ASN A 319 12.85 4.16 -10.22
C ASN A 319 13.21 2.86 -9.49
N ILE A 320 12.22 2.05 -9.15
CA ILE A 320 12.43 0.85 -8.34
C ILE A 320 13.21 -0.24 -9.07
N TRP A 321 13.09 -0.31 -10.39
CA TRP A 321 13.74 -1.35 -11.19
C TRP A 321 15.25 -1.24 -11.16
N LEU A 322 15.76 -0.02 -11.38
CA LEU A 322 17.18 0.24 -11.28
C LEU A 322 17.63 0.22 -9.82
N LYS A 323 16.86 0.77 -8.89
CA LYS A 323 17.19 0.75 -7.45
C LYS A 323 17.43 -0.66 -6.95
N THR A 324 16.58 -1.61 -7.34
CA THR A 324 16.72 -3.01 -6.94
C THR A 324 17.95 -3.67 -7.55
N LEU A 325 18.31 -3.35 -8.80
CA LEU A 325 19.56 -3.81 -9.42
C LEU A 325 20.80 -3.22 -8.74
N THR A 326 20.82 -1.91 -8.48
CA THR A 326 22.00 -1.22 -7.91
C THR A 326 22.19 -1.55 -6.44
N SER A 327 21.11 -1.59 -5.66
CA SER A 327 21.17 -1.70 -4.19
C SER A 327 21.09 -3.14 -3.69
N TYR A 328 20.48 -4.05 -4.45
CA TYR A 328 20.26 -5.46 -4.05
C TYR A 328 20.80 -6.49 -5.05
N GLY A 329 21.45 -6.04 -6.13
CA GLY A 329 21.98 -6.90 -7.18
C GLY A 329 20.90 -7.68 -7.93
N TRP A 330 21.35 -8.63 -8.77
CA TRP A 330 20.46 -9.45 -9.57
C TRP A 330 19.55 -10.36 -8.74
N LEU A 331 20.06 -10.91 -7.63
CA LEU A 331 19.26 -11.73 -6.73
C LEU A 331 18.08 -10.93 -6.18
N GLY A 332 18.35 -9.70 -5.74
CA GLY A 332 17.33 -8.77 -5.28
C GLY A 332 16.32 -8.44 -6.37
N PHE A 333 16.80 -7.99 -7.53
CA PHE A 333 15.94 -7.64 -8.67
C PHE A 333 15.00 -8.78 -9.09
N VAL A 334 15.53 -9.99 -9.30
CA VAL A 334 14.71 -11.15 -9.71
C VAL A 334 13.70 -11.52 -8.64
N SER A 335 14.10 -11.47 -7.36
CA SER A 335 13.20 -11.74 -6.23
C SER A 335 12.08 -10.70 -6.15
N TYR A 336 12.39 -9.43 -6.33
CA TYR A 336 11.44 -8.33 -6.34
C TYR A 336 10.45 -8.46 -7.51
N VAL A 337 10.93 -8.64 -8.74
CA VAL A 337 10.06 -8.81 -9.92
C VAL A 337 9.14 -10.03 -9.74
N THR A 338 9.68 -11.15 -9.28
CA THR A 338 8.89 -12.37 -9.01
C THR A 338 7.83 -12.11 -7.93
N LEU A 339 8.18 -11.39 -6.86
CA LEU A 339 7.26 -11.00 -5.80
C LEU A 339 6.11 -10.16 -6.34
N ILE A 340 6.39 -9.13 -7.16
CA ILE A 340 5.37 -8.26 -7.72
C ILE A 340 4.43 -9.03 -8.64
N VAL A 341 4.97 -9.81 -9.60
CA VAL A 341 4.18 -10.59 -10.54
C VAL A 341 3.28 -11.59 -9.81
N TRP A 342 3.81 -12.31 -8.82
CA TRP A 342 3.03 -13.28 -8.07
C TRP A 342 1.96 -12.60 -7.19
N THR A 343 2.30 -11.49 -6.53
CA THR A 343 1.34 -10.73 -5.72
C THR A 343 0.18 -10.21 -6.57
N LEU A 344 0.47 -9.64 -7.74
CA LEU A 344 -0.56 -9.18 -8.68
C LEU A 344 -1.41 -10.35 -9.21
N SER A 345 -0.80 -11.50 -9.48
CA SER A 345 -1.50 -12.71 -9.95
C SER A 345 -2.48 -13.25 -8.89
N ILE A 346 -2.07 -13.32 -7.63
CA ILE A 346 -2.93 -13.74 -6.51
C ILE A 346 -4.08 -12.74 -6.31
N GLY A 347 -3.75 -11.45 -6.29
CA GLY A 347 -4.73 -10.37 -6.16
C GLY A 347 -5.80 -10.43 -7.24
N PHE A 348 -5.40 -10.48 -8.51
CA PHE A 348 -6.29 -10.56 -9.66
C PHE A 348 -7.19 -11.80 -9.62
N ARG A 349 -6.62 -12.96 -9.28
CA ARG A 349 -7.36 -14.23 -9.21
C ARG A 349 -8.53 -14.21 -8.23
N PHE A 350 -8.39 -13.50 -7.10
CA PHE A 350 -9.34 -13.58 -5.99
C PHE A 350 -10.12 -12.29 -5.71
N MET A 351 -9.73 -11.14 -6.26
CA MET A 351 -10.35 -9.83 -5.94
C MET A 351 -11.86 -9.73 -6.23
N LEU A 352 -12.41 -10.62 -7.08
CA LEU A 352 -13.83 -10.64 -7.43
C LEU A 352 -14.65 -11.65 -6.60
N LEU A 353 -14.01 -12.49 -5.80
CA LEU A 353 -14.71 -13.52 -5.01
C LEU A 353 -15.47 -12.90 -3.85
N GLU A 354 -16.75 -13.23 -3.71
CA GLU A 354 -17.58 -12.65 -2.66
C GLU A 354 -17.22 -13.19 -1.27
N ARG A 355 -16.40 -12.42 -0.55
CA ARG A 355 -15.96 -12.71 0.82
C ARG A 355 -15.97 -11.46 1.70
N PRO A 356 -15.98 -11.61 3.04
CA PRO A 356 -15.85 -10.49 3.95
C PRO A 356 -14.58 -9.64 3.76
N TRP A 357 -13.49 -10.25 3.27
CA TRP A 357 -12.21 -9.57 3.03
C TRP A 357 -12.05 -9.00 1.61
N GLN A 358 -12.99 -9.29 0.70
CA GLN A 358 -12.89 -8.92 -0.71
C GLN A 358 -12.65 -7.41 -0.96
N PRO A 359 -13.37 -6.47 -0.31
CA PRO A 359 -13.15 -5.04 -0.56
C PRO A 359 -11.72 -4.59 -0.31
N TYR A 360 -11.10 -5.13 0.75
CA TYR A 360 -9.75 -4.78 1.15
C TYR A 360 -8.71 -5.34 0.18
N MET A 361 -8.91 -6.57 -0.29
CA MET A 361 -8.07 -7.19 -1.31
C MET A 361 -8.16 -6.44 -2.65
N MET A 362 -9.36 -6.08 -3.07
CA MET A 362 -9.61 -5.32 -4.29
C MET A 362 -8.94 -3.95 -4.23
N ILE A 363 -9.12 -3.19 -3.14
CA ILE A 363 -8.47 -1.88 -2.97
C ILE A 363 -6.96 -2.04 -2.93
N ALA A 364 -6.44 -3.02 -2.18
CA ALA A 364 -5.00 -3.22 -2.06
C ALA A 364 -4.36 -3.58 -3.41
N TRP A 365 -5.03 -4.42 -4.21
CA TRP A 365 -4.56 -4.80 -5.53
C TRP A 365 -4.56 -3.64 -6.53
N ILE A 366 -5.65 -2.85 -6.59
CA ILE A 366 -5.74 -1.67 -7.47
C ILE A 366 -4.60 -0.70 -7.16
N VAL A 367 -4.40 -0.41 -5.87
CA VAL A 367 -3.39 0.55 -5.43
C VAL A 367 -1.99 -0.01 -5.70
N LEU A 368 -1.72 -1.27 -5.41
CA LEU A 368 -0.42 -1.90 -5.71
C LEU A 368 -0.13 -1.86 -7.21
N LEU A 369 -1.10 -2.17 -8.07
CA LEU A 369 -0.93 -2.08 -9.52
C LEU A 369 -0.54 -0.67 -9.97
N GLY A 370 -1.19 0.36 -9.42
CA GLY A 370 -0.81 1.75 -9.68
C GLY A 370 0.59 2.10 -9.15
N HIS A 371 0.99 1.59 -7.98
CA HIS A 371 2.34 1.77 -7.44
C HIS A 371 3.41 1.12 -8.33
N VAL A 372 3.14 -0.06 -8.90
CA VAL A 372 4.03 -0.70 -9.87
C VAL A 372 4.20 0.18 -11.12
N GLY A 373 3.12 0.83 -11.57
CA GLY A 373 3.19 1.84 -12.64
C GLY A 373 4.06 3.04 -12.27
N ILE A 374 3.88 3.59 -11.06
CA ILE A 374 4.73 4.67 -10.53
C ILE A 374 6.18 4.24 -10.36
N GLY A 375 6.44 2.96 -10.08
CA GLY A 375 7.78 2.39 -9.92
C GLY A 375 8.74 2.65 -11.08
N ASN A 376 8.22 2.98 -12.27
CA ASN A 376 9.01 3.40 -13.43
C ASN A 376 9.68 4.78 -13.28
N VAL A 377 9.18 5.62 -12.38
CA VAL A 377 9.61 7.03 -12.24
C VAL A 377 9.84 7.47 -10.79
N ILE A 378 9.53 6.62 -9.80
CA ILE A 378 9.82 6.85 -8.39
C ILE A 378 10.22 5.51 -7.74
N ASP A 379 11.22 5.52 -6.86
CA ASP A 379 11.51 4.37 -6.03
C ASP A 379 10.47 4.23 -4.89
N THR A 380 9.96 3.02 -4.70
CA THR A 380 8.94 2.72 -3.67
C THR A 380 9.47 1.87 -2.54
N ASP A 381 10.79 1.69 -2.49
CA ASP A 381 11.49 0.71 -1.66
C ASP A 381 11.32 0.94 -0.16
N HIS A 382 11.15 2.20 0.24
CA HIS A 382 10.98 2.61 1.63
C HIS A 382 9.56 3.09 1.96
N TRP A 383 8.58 2.75 1.10
CA TRP A 383 7.18 3.15 1.32
C TRP A 383 6.48 2.15 2.24
N ARG A 384 6.31 2.50 3.52
CA ARG A 384 5.61 1.68 4.54
C ARG A 384 4.28 1.09 4.02
N HIS A 385 3.49 1.91 3.35
CA HIS A 385 2.20 1.50 2.81
C HIS A 385 2.32 0.50 1.66
N PHE A 386 3.41 0.49 0.90
CA PHE A 386 3.68 -0.52 -0.13
C PHE A 386 3.77 -1.92 0.49
N TYR A 387 4.56 -2.08 1.56
CA TYR A 387 4.72 -3.35 2.27
C TYR A 387 3.45 -3.79 2.99
N LEU A 388 2.66 -2.83 3.50
CA LEU A 388 1.32 -3.10 4.03
C LEU A 388 0.38 -3.66 2.94
N LEU A 389 0.40 -3.10 1.72
CA LEU A 389 -0.40 -3.59 0.59
C LEU A 389 -0.02 -5.02 0.20
N LEU A 390 1.29 -5.33 0.13
CA LEU A 390 1.79 -6.71 -0.08
C LEU A 390 1.23 -7.65 1.00
N GLY A 391 1.31 -7.25 2.27
CA GLY A 391 0.81 -8.03 3.40
C GLY A 391 -0.70 -8.27 3.33
N ILE A 392 -1.48 -7.26 2.92
CA ILE A 392 -2.94 -7.39 2.73
C ILE A 392 -3.27 -8.39 1.63
N ILE A 393 -2.62 -8.31 0.47
CA ILE A 393 -2.92 -9.19 -0.67
C ILE A 393 -2.57 -10.64 -0.34
N TRP A 394 -1.39 -10.90 0.22
CA TRP A 394 -0.98 -12.24 0.62
C TRP A 394 -1.82 -12.79 1.77
N GLY A 395 -2.15 -11.96 2.77
CA GLY A 395 -3.06 -12.34 3.86
C GLY A 395 -4.44 -12.73 3.35
N CYS A 396 -5.00 -11.96 2.41
CA CYS A 396 -6.28 -12.29 1.77
C CYS A 396 -6.20 -13.54 0.89
N GLY A 397 -5.12 -13.70 0.12
CA GLY A 397 -4.89 -14.93 -0.65
C GLY A 397 -4.80 -16.17 0.24
N ALA A 398 -4.12 -16.07 1.38
CA ALA A 398 -4.05 -17.15 2.36
C ALA A 398 -5.42 -17.49 2.97
N LEU A 399 -6.25 -16.48 3.24
CA LEU A 399 -7.64 -16.67 3.66
C LEU A 399 -8.44 -17.47 2.61
N GLU A 400 -8.28 -17.17 1.32
CA GLU A 400 -8.96 -17.92 0.24
C GLU A 400 -8.51 -19.37 0.15
N TYR A 401 -7.21 -19.63 0.22
CA TYR A 401 -6.70 -21.01 0.22
C TYR A 401 -7.20 -21.80 1.44
N ARG A 402 -7.30 -21.14 2.62
CA ARG A 402 -7.86 -21.78 3.82
C ARG A 402 -9.36 -22.02 3.69
N TYR A 403 -10.10 -21.05 3.16
CA TYR A 403 -11.54 -21.17 2.93
C TYR A 403 -11.83 -22.33 1.96
N SER A 404 -11.16 -22.36 0.81
CA SER A 404 -11.34 -23.40 -0.22
C SER A 404 -11.04 -24.80 0.30
N ARG A 405 -9.95 -24.98 1.07
CA ARG A 405 -9.63 -26.27 1.70
C ARG A 405 -10.68 -26.72 2.70
N ARG A 406 -11.24 -25.79 3.50
CA ARG A 406 -12.32 -26.12 4.45
C ARG A 406 -13.60 -26.49 3.72
N SER A 407 -13.97 -25.77 2.66
CA SER A 407 -15.13 -26.09 1.84
C SER A 407 -15.01 -27.45 1.16
N GLN A 408 -13.82 -27.81 0.66
CA GLN A 408 -13.56 -29.14 0.09
C GLN A 408 -13.65 -30.25 1.14
N ALA A 409 -13.06 -30.05 2.32
CA ALA A 409 -13.13 -31.02 3.41
C ALA A 409 -14.56 -31.19 3.98
N GLN A 410 -15.42 -30.19 3.83
CA GLN A 410 -16.82 -30.22 4.26
C GLN A 410 -17.78 -30.74 3.18
N SER A 411 -17.34 -30.89 1.93
CA SER A 411 -18.14 -31.53 0.88
C SER A 411 -18.05 -33.05 1.10
N PRO A 412 -19.08 -33.70 1.67
CA PRO A 412 -19.04 -35.13 1.86
C PRO A 412 -19.05 -35.74 0.47
N TYR A 413 -18.11 -36.64 0.25
CA TYR A 413 -18.08 -37.56 -0.87
C TYR A 413 -19.51 -38.09 -1.14
N GLN A 414 -20.14 -37.62 -2.21
CA GLN A 414 -21.27 -38.28 -2.87
C GLN A 414 -20.76 -39.56 -3.54
N THR A 415 -20.28 -40.51 -2.75
CA THR A 415 -20.25 -41.91 -3.19
C THR A 415 -20.95 -42.76 -2.15
N THR A 416 -22.23 -43.00 -2.39
CA THR A 416 -22.82 -44.30 -2.12
C THR A 416 -23.92 -44.55 -3.15
N SER A 417 -23.91 -45.80 -3.65
CA SER A 417 -24.98 -46.50 -4.36
C SER A 417 -25.15 -46.35 -5.88
N GLU A 418 -24.17 -46.83 -6.64
CA GLU A 418 -24.46 -47.66 -7.82
C GLU A 418 -23.48 -48.85 -7.80
N GLY A 419 -23.96 -50.02 -7.36
CA GLY A 419 -23.12 -51.21 -7.22
C GLY A 419 -23.73 -52.33 -6.36
N ALA A 420 -25.05 -52.35 -6.19
CA ALA A 420 -25.78 -53.47 -5.63
C ALA A 420 -27.04 -53.72 -6.48
N ALA A 421 -26.83 -54.14 -7.72
CA ALA A 421 -27.80 -54.83 -8.57
C ALA A 421 -27.13 -55.25 -9.89
N ALA A 422 -26.50 -56.43 -9.90
CA ALA A 422 -26.43 -57.37 -11.02
C ALA A 422 -25.72 -58.63 -10.53
#